data_AF-A0A964T6M8-F1
#
_entry.id   AF-A0A964T6M8-F1
#
_cell.length_a   1.000
_cell.length_b   1.000
_cell.length_c   1.000
_cell.angle_alpha   90.00
_cell.angle_beta   90.00
_cell.angle_gamma   90.00
#
_symmetry.space_group_name_H-M   'P 1'
#
loop_
_entity.id
_entity.type
_entity.pdbx_description
1 polymer ?
#
loop_
_entity_poly.entity_id
_entity_poly.type
_entity_poly.pdbx_seq_one_letter_code
_entity_poly.pdbx_strand_id
1 'polypeptide(L)'
;MSDSNPALVNLLSRVRDWTPIPEFSSLMQAYFVSDRSEAEKARHREKKGDLKKVRDEIIPVFHHVLAMNLAGDVRFALNDAVPDCWIRTLNAPERGTEVTIALARAAYEQGRALNERGEAPGFLPFQDDAPAEAFRNAVTAERKAYSTDQAIRLVCEGIDRCLRRKAGPRYADLDLLIEAPLNLLPREAWTAALPRLEASARSSPFREVHVVGDPECNPPFGFQIK
;
A
#
# COMPACT_ATOMS: atom_id res chain seq x y z
N MET A 1 -13.45 1.78 28.12
CA MET A 1 -12.00 1.82 27.89
C MET A 1 -11.77 1.11 26.56
N SER A 2 -10.96 1.67 25.66
CA SER A 2 -10.78 1.06 24.33
C SER A 2 -10.07 -0.27 24.50
N ASP A 3 -10.77 -1.39 24.22
CA ASP A 3 -10.21 -2.74 24.10
C ASP A 3 -9.33 -2.80 22.84
N SER A 4 -8.25 -2.03 22.85
CA SER A 4 -7.27 -2.02 21.77
C SER A 4 -6.47 -3.31 21.85
N ASN A 5 -6.43 -4.05 20.74
CA ASN A 5 -5.66 -5.28 20.62
C ASN A 5 -4.20 -5.06 21.07
N PRO A 6 -3.70 -5.80 22.08
CA PRO A 6 -2.34 -5.64 22.59
C PRO A 6 -1.26 -5.77 21.51
N ALA A 7 -1.45 -6.64 20.51
CA ALA A 7 -0.51 -6.81 19.42
C ALA A 7 -0.44 -5.57 18.52
N LEU A 8 -1.58 -4.92 18.27
CA LEU A 8 -1.64 -3.64 17.54
C LEU A 8 -0.90 -2.53 18.30
N VAL A 9 -1.16 -2.42 19.61
CA VAL A 9 -0.50 -1.42 20.46
C VAL A 9 1.02 -1.64 20.46
N ASN A 10 1.47 -2.89 20.61
CA ASN A 10 2.88 -3.24 20.58
C ASN A 10 3.53 -2.91 19.22
N LEU A 11 2.88 -3.31 18.11
CA LEU A 11 3.35 -2.99 16.76
C LEU A 11 3.53 -1.47 16.59
N LEU A 12 2.49 -0.68 16.85
CA LEU A 12 2.50 0.76 16.65
C LEU A 12 3.48 1.50 17.57
N SER A 13 3.70 1.00 18.79
CA SER A 13 4.68 1.56 19.70
C SER A 13 6.09 1.26 19.21
N ARG A 14 6.37 0.00 18.84
CA ARG A 14 7.72 -0.48 18.57
C ARG A 14 8.31 0.08 17.28
N VAL A 15 7.49 0.18 16.23
CA VAL A 15 7.94 0.62 14.89
C VAL A 15 8.24 2.12 14.80
N ARG A 16 7.95 2.91 15.84
CA ARG A 16 8.37 4.32 15.96
C ARG A 16 9.86 4.48 16.20
N ASP A 17 10.49 3.44 16.74
CA ASP A 17 11.94 3.33 16.89
C ASP A 17 12.52 2.43 15.81
N TRP A 18 13.84 2.51 15.63
CA TRP A 18 14.55 1.59 14.74
C TRP A 18 14.29 0.14 15.16
N THR A 19 13.67 -0.59 14.25
CA THR A 19 13.22 -1.97 14.45
C THR A 19 13.89 -2.85 13.40
N PRO A 20 14.70 -3.85 13.81
CA PRO A 20 15.26 -4.82 12.89
C PRO A 20 14.17 -5.47 12.05
N ILE A 21 14.40 -5.62 10.75
CA ILE A 21 13.44 -6.23 9.80
C ILE A 21 12.91 -7.60 10.27
N PRO A 22 13.73 -8.50 10.86
CA PRO A 22 13.21 -9.76 11.42
C PRO A 22 12.23 -9.55 12.59
N GLU A 23 12.48 -8.57 13.45
CA GLU A 23 11.58 -8.19 14.56
C GLU A 23 10.30 -7.55 14.00
N PHE A 24 10.43 -6.63 13.04
CA PHE A 24 9.30 -6.01 12.35
C PHE A 24 8.38 -7.07 11.71
N SER A 25 8.97 -8.06 11.04
CA SER A 25 8.22 -9.18 10.45
C SER A 25 7.46 -9.99 11.50
N SER A 26 8.10 -10.25 12.65
CA SER A 26 7.49 -10.96 13.77
C SER A 26 6.33 -10.17 14.38
N LEU A 27 6.46 -8.84 14.52
CA LEU A 27 5.39 -7.96 15.02
C LEU A 27 4.19 -7.93 14.08
N MET A 28 4.44 -7.83 12.77
CA MET A 28 3.39 -7.89 11.75
C MET A 28 2.65 -9.22 11.80
N GLN A 29 3.38 -10.34 11.87
CA GLN A 29 2.78 -11.66 12.00
C GLN A 29 1.96 -11.78 13.30
N ALA A 30 2.52 -11.37 14.44
CA ALA A 30 1.82 -11.40 15.73
C ALA A 30 0.52 -10.59 15.70
N TYR A 31 0.51 -9.43 15.04
CA TYR A 31 -0.71 -8.65 14.85
C TYR A 31 -1.76 -9.41 14.02
N PHE A 32 -1.40 -9.96 12.86
CA PHE A 32 -2.37 -10.61 11.99
C PHE A 32 -2.89 -11.97 12.49
N VAL A 33 -2.10 -12.69 13.30
CA VAL A 33 -2.51 -13.96 13.93
C VAL A 33 -3.24 -13.78 15.26
N SER A 34 -3.19 -12.57 15.85
CA SER A 34 -3.92 -12.28 17.08
C SER A 34 -5.44 -12.26 16.88
N ASP A 35 -6.17 -12.52 17.96
CA ASP A 35 -7.62 -12.38 17.98
C ASP A 35 -8.03 -10.92 17.80
N ARG A 36 -8.73 -10.64 16.70
CA ARG A 36 -9.22 -9.30 16.35
C ARG A 36 -10.74 -9.26 16.46
N SER A 37 -11.26 -8.26 17.18
CA SER A 37 -12.70 -8.01 17.24
C SER A 37 -13.26 -7.67 15.86
N GLU A 38 -14.56 -7.91 15.64
CA GLU A 38 -15.22 -7.52 14.39
C GLU A 38 -15.16 -6.00 14.15
N ALA A 39 -15.21 -5.20 15.22
CA ALA A 39 -15.05 -3.75 15.13
C ALA A 39 -13.66 -3.35 14.61
N GLU A 40 -12.60 -4.04 15.05
CA GLU A 40 -11.25 -3.81 14.54
C GLU A 40 -11.13 -4.23 13.07
N LYS A 41 -11.61 -5.43 12.71
CA LYS A 41 -11.63 -5.92 11.33
C LYS A 41 -12.34 -4.93 10.40
N ALA A 42 -13.49 -4.42 10.83
CA ALA A 42 -14.26 -3.42 10.10
C ALA A 42 -13.47 -2.12 9.89
N ARG A 43 -12.88 -1.57 10.97
CA ARG A 43 -12.04 -0.37 10.89
C ARG A 43 -10.77 -0.58 10.05
N HIS A 44 -10.19 -1.78 10.03
CA HIS A 44 -9.06 -2.13 9.19
C HIS A 44 -9.43 -2.14 7.70
N ARG A 45 -10.59 -2.72 7.35
CA ARG A 45 -11.12 -2.70 5.97
C ARG A 45 -11.40 -1.27 5.49
N GLU A 46 -11.93 -0.42 6.35
CA GLU A 46 -12.25 0.98 6.04
C GLU A 46 -11.11 1.98 6.28
N LYS A 47 -9.91 1.52 6.66
CA LYS A 47 -8.75 2.41 6.90
C LYS A 47 -9.06 3.53 7.92
N LYS A 48 -9.58 3.18 9.11
CA LYS A 48 -10.03 4.13 10.15
C LYS A 48 -9.12 4.19 11.39
N GLY A 49 -8.78 5.40 11.84
CA GLY A 49 -7.94 5.64 13.02
C GLY A 49 -6.53 5.05 12.83
N ASP A 50 -5.96 4.46 13.88
CA ASP A 50 -4.59 3.89 13.80
C ASP A 50 -4.43 2.79 12.74
N LEU A 51 -5.51 2.05 12.45
CA LEU A 51 -5.51 1.02 11.41
C LEU A 51 -5.36 1.62 10.00
N LYS A 52 -5.63 2.92 9.83
CA LYS A 52 -5.27 3.64 8.61
C LYS A 52 -3.76 3.66 8.42
N LYS A 53 -3.00 3.98 9.47
CA LYS A 53 -1.53 4.00 9.43
C LYS A 53 -0.95 2.61 9.20
N VAL A 54 -1.51 1.60 9.87
CA VAL A 54 -1.16 0.20 9.59
C VAL A 54 -1.36 -0.12 8.11
N ARG A 55 -2.54 0.19 7.56
CA ARG A 55 -2.90 -0.20 6.20
C ARG A 55 -2.25 0.64 5.10
N ASP A 56 -2.10 1.93 5.31
CA ASP A 56 -1.63 2.87 4.28
C ASP A 56 -0.10 3.09 4.31
N GLU A 57 0.58 2.77 5.41
CA GLU A 57 2.02 3.02 5.58
C GLU A 57 2.78 1.74 5.95
N ILE A 58 2.38 1.05 7.02
CA ILE A 58 3.16 -0.08 7.57
C ILE A 58 3.10 -1.31 6.65
N ILE A 59 1.90 -1.70 6.21
CA ILE A 59 1.67 -2.87 5.35
C ILE A 59 2.43 -2.76 4.02
N PRO A 60 2.35 -1.65 3.25
CA PRO A 60 3.13 -1.49 2.03
C PRO A 60 4.63 -1.68 2.24
N VAL A 61 5.19 -1.10 3.31
CA VAL A 61 6.62 -1.22 3.65
C VAL A 61 6.98 -2.66 4.02
N PHE A 62 6.11 -3.36 4.73
CA PHE A 62 6.28 -4.78 5.01
C PHE A 62 6.35 -5.61 3.71
N HIS A 63 5.45 -5.36 2.74
CA HIS A 63 5.50 -6.06 1.45
C HIS A 63 6.75 -5.70 0.66
N HIS A 64 7.19 -4.45 0.70
CA HIS A 64 8.42 -4.03 0.03
C HIS A 64 9.64 -4.76 0.58
N VAL A 65 9.77 -4.82 1.90
CA VAL A 65 10.86 -5.54 2.57
C VAL A 65 10.88 -7.02 2.19
N LEU A 66 9.70 -7.67 2.12
CA LEU A 66 9.59 -9.06 1.69
C LEU A 66 9.87 -9.26 0.20
N ALA A 67 9.28 -8.44 -0.67
CA ALA A 67 9.41 -8.53 -2.13
C ALA A 67 10.85 -8.32 -2.59
N MET A 68 11.58 -7.42 -1.92
CA MET A 68 12.97 -7.07 -2.25
C MET A 68 13.99 -7.82 -1.38
N ASN A 69 13.53 -8.69 -0.47
CA ASN A 69 14.36 -9.44 0.46
C ASN A 69 15.36 -8.54 1.21
N LEU A 70 14.88 -7.41 1.75
CA LEU A 70 15.73 -6.43 2.42
C LEU A 70 16.16 -6.91 3.80
N ALA A 71 17.39 -6.53 4.19
CA ALA A 71 17.93 -6.73 5.53
C ALA A 71 18.37 -5.39 6.12
N GLY A 72 18.22 -5.24 7.44
CA GLY A 72 18.48 -3.98 8.16
C GLY A 72 17.36 -3.62 9.12
N ASP A 73 17.04 -2.33 9.23
CA ASP A 73 16.06 -1.77 10.16
C ASP A 73 15.06 -0.87 9.46
N VAL A 74 13.87 -0.75 10.07
CA VAL A 74 12.81 0.16 9.66
C VAL A 74 12.39 1.06 10.83
N ARG A 75 11.87 2.24 10.51
CA ARG A 75 11.27 3.18 11.47
C ARG A 75 10.13 3.94 10.79
N PHE A 76 9.05 4.24 11.51
CA PHE A 76 7.89 4.95 10.99
C PHE A 76 7.62 6.24 11.74
N ALA A 77 7.20 7.29 11.02
CA ALA A 77 6.80 8.55 11.63
C ALA A 77 5.43 8.42 12.33
N LEU A 78 4.48 7.70 11.70
CA LEU A 78 3.10 7.50 12.13
C LEU A 78 2.37 8.81 12.49
N ASN A 79 2.74 9.90 11.83
CA ASN A 79 2.18 11.24 11.99
C ASN A 79 2.02 11.88 10.60
N ASP A 80 1.95 13.20 10.49
CA ASP A 80 1.79 13.92 9.21
C ASP A 80 3.14 14.46 8.67
N ALA A 81 4.28 14.01 9.20
CA ALA A 81 5.61 14.35 8.70
C ALA A 81 5.96 13.55 7.45
N VAL A 82 6.87 14.10 6.65
CA VAL A 82 7.46 13.45 5.47
C VAL A 82 8.93 13.18 5.78
N PRO A 83 9.47 11.97 5.50
CA PRO A 83 8.78 10.79 4.94
C PRO A 83 7.91 10.03 5.95
N ASP A 84 7.05 9.15 5.44
CA ASP A 84 6.23 8.22 6.24
C ASP A 84 7.09 7.18 6.99
N CYS A 85 8.17 6.69 6.36
CA CYS A 85 9.10 5.75 6.99
C CYS A 85 10.56 5.97 6.59
N TRP A 86 11.46 5.30 7.32
CA TRP A 86 12.88 5.22 7.01
C TRP A 86 13.33 3.77 7.00
N ILE A 87 14.20 3.44 6.04
CA ILE A 87 14.82 2.12 5.90
C ILE A 87 16.34 2.30 5.97
N ARG A 88 17.00 1.51 6.81
CA ARG A 88 18.46 1.44 6.91
C ARG A 88 18.88 0.02 6.56
N THR A 89 19.58 -0.16 5.46
CA THR A 89 20.19 -1.46 5.13
C THR A 89 21.63 -1.51 5.63
N LEU A 90 22.19 -2.71 5.81
CA LEU A 90 23.51 -2.92 6.43
C LEU A 90 24.67 -2.12 5.79
N ASN A 91 24.56 -1.77 4.51
CA ASN A 91 25.63 -1.12 3.74
C ASN A 91 25.16 0.14 2.97
N ALA A 92 24.00 0.70 3.32
CA ALA A 92 23.49 1.90 2.67
C ALA A 92 23.17 2.98 3.70
N PRO A 93 23.22 4.27 3.30
CA PRO A 93 22.71 5.34 4.14
C PRO A 93 21.24 5.11 4.47
N GLU A 94 20.77 5.72 5.55
CA GLU A 94 19.35 5.84 5.86
C GLU A 94 18.60 6.46 4.67
N ARG A 95 17.50 5.81 4.30
CA ARG A 95 16.64 6.24 3.19
C ARG A 95 15.27 6.58 3.73
N GLY A 96 14.87 7.84 3.55
CA GLY A 96 13.49 8.24 3.76
C GLY A 96 12.62 7.76 2.62
N THR A 97 11.51 7.09 2.95
CA THR A 97 10.57 6.51 2.00
C THR A 97 9.17 7.07 2.24
N GLU A 98 8.65 7.74 1.24
CA GLU A 98 7.25 8.19 1.22
C GLU A 98 6.38 7.04 0.69
N VAL A 99 5.23 6.81 1.33
CA VAL A 99 4.33 5.71 0.98
C VAL A 99 3.05 6.27 0.33
N THR A 100 2.51 5.51 -0.63
CA THR A 100 1.21 5.80 -1.23
C THR A 100 0.58 4.55 -1.80
N ILE A 101 -0.70 4.63 -2.15
CA ILE A 101 -1.48 3.51 -2.66
C ILE A 101 -2.17 3.97 -3.95
N ALA A 102 -1.94 3.24 -5.03
CA ALA A 102 -2.70 3.38 -6.26
C ALA A 102 -4.12 2.84 -6.05
N LEU A 103 -5.13 3.60 -6.48
CA LEU A 103 -6.55 3.23 -6.33
C LEU A 103 -6.97 3.09 -4.86
N ALA A 104 -6.41 3.92 -3.97
CA ALA A 104 -6.67 3.88 -2.53
C ALA A 104 -8.15 4.01 -2.18
N ARG A 105 -8.91 4.79 -2.96
CA ARG A 105 -10.35 4.99 -2.76
C ARG A 105 -11.15 3.75 -3.17
N ALA A 106 -10.76 3.08 -4.24
CA ALA A 106 -11.37 1.81 -4.62
C ALA A 106 -11.27 0.78 -3.48
N ALA A 107 -10.08 0.64 -2.89
CA ALA A 107 -9.87 -0.26 -1.74
C ALA A 107 -10.70 0.13 -0.52
N TYR A 108 -10.84 1.43 -0.22
CA TYR A 108 -11.70 1.92 0.85
C TYR A 108 -13.18 1.55 0.62
N GLU A 109 -13.67 1.77 -0.60
CA GLU A 109 -15.06 1.49 -0.97
C GLU A 109 -15.39 -0.01 -0.95
N GLN A 110 -14.45 -0.86 -1.38
CA GLN A 110 -14.55 -2.31 -1.22
C GLN A 110 -14.61 -2.72 0.25
N GLY A 111 -13.74 -2.16 1.10
CA GLY A 111 -13.73 -2.44 2.53
C GLY A 111 -15.03 -2.04 3.23
N ARG A 112 -15.58 -0.88 2.87
CA ARG A 112 -16.89 -0.42 3.35
C ARG A 112 -18.02 -1.35 2.92
N ALA A 113 -18.06 -1.72 1.63
CA ALA A 113 -19.08 -2.64 1.11
C ALA A 113 -19.07 -3.98 1.85
N LEU A 114 -17.88 -4.53 2.09
CA LEU A 114 -17.70 -5.78 2.83
C LEU A 114 -18.22 -5.69 4.27
N ASN A 115 -18.05 -4.55 4.93
CA ASN A 115 -18.58 -4.33 6.28
C ASN A 115 -20.10 -4.18 6.29
N GLU A 116 -20.65 -3.43 5.34
CA GLU A 116 -22.09 -3.12 5.31
C GLU A 116 -22.93 -4.29 4.81
N ARG A 117 -22.39 -5.13 3.92
CA ARG A 117 -23.15 -6.15 3.18
C ARG A 117 -22.62 -7.57 3.33
N GLY A 118 -21.41 -7.74 3.86
CA GLY A 118 -20.73 -9.04 3.89
C GLY A 118 -20.13 -9.44 2.53
N GLU A 119 -20.25 -8.62 1.50
CA GLU A 119 -19.67 -8.84 0.18
C GLU A 119 -19.20 -7.53 -0.48
N ALA A 120 -18.22 -7.64 -1.38
CA ALA A 120 -17.69 -6.52 -2.15
C ALA A 120 -17.25 -7.01 -3.55
N PRO A 121 -17.27 -6.14 -4.57
CA PRO A 121 -16.63 -6.46 -5.85
C PRO A 121 -15.13 -6.70 -5.65
N GLY A 122 -14.59 -7.73 -6.31
CA GLY A 122 -13.15 -8.02 -6.25
C GLY A 122 -12.28 -6.91 -6.88
N PHE A 123 -12.85 -6.13 -7.81
CA PHE A 123 -12.16 -5.02 -8.46
C PHE A 123 -13.14 -3.88 -8.79
N LEU A 124 -12.76 -2.65 -8.41
CA LEU A 124 -13.49 -1.43 -8.75
C LEU A 124 -12.66 -0.61 -9.75
N PRO A 125 -13.14 -0.43 -11.00
CA PRO A 125 -12.34 0.10 -12.10
C PRO A 125 -12.29 1.64 -12.11
N PHE A 126 -12.07 2.28 -10.97
CA PHE A 126 -12.18 3.73 -10.84
C PHE A 126 -10.92 4.35 -10.24
N GLN A 127 -10.51 5.48 -10.81
CA GLN A 127 -9.49 6.35 -10.24
C GLN A 127 -10.01 7.06 -8.99
N ASP A 128 -9.10 7.51 -8.12
CA ASP A 128 -9.46 8.09 -6.82
C ASP A 128 -10.29 9.39 -6.90
N ASP A 129 -10.22 10.13 -8.01
CA ASP A 129 -11.05 11.31 -8.29
C ASP A 129 -12.40 11.00 -8.93
N ALA A 130 -12.71 9.74 -9.24
CA ALA A 130 -14.03 9.41 -9.75
C ALA A 130 -15.12 9.88 -8.74
N PRO A 131 -16.29 10.35 -9.23
CA PRO A 131 -17.35 10.82 -8.35
C PRO A 131 -17.76 9.75 -7.33
N ALA A 132 -18.15 10.16 -6.13
CA ALA A 132 -18.59 9.23 -5.08
C ALA A 132 -19.75 8.33 -5.54
N GLU A 133 -20.64 8.88 -6.39
CA GLU A 133 -21.74 8.15 -6.97
C GLU A 133 -21.29 7.00 -7.89
N ALA A 134 -20.19 7.17 -8.63
CA ALA A 134 -19.65 6.11 -9.49
C ALA A 134 -19.24 4.89 -8.66
N PHE A 135 -18.57 5.11 -7.52
CA PHE A 135 -18.22 4.04 -6.59
C PHE A 135 -19.45 3.37 -5.99
N ARG A 136 -20.43 4.15 -5.50
CA ARG A 136 -21.67 3.60 -4.93
C ARG A 136 -22.42 2.71 -5.92
N ASN A 137 -22.57 3.18 -7.16
CA ASN A 137 -23.27 2.45 -8.22
C ASN A 137 -22.51 1.18 -8.59
N ALA A 138 -21.19 1.23 -8.68
CA ALA A 138 -20.37 0.07 -9.02
C ALA A 138 -20.34 -1.01 -7.94
N VAL A 139 -20.39 -0.63 -6.67
CA VAL A 139 -20.45 -1.57 -5.54
C VAL A 139 -21.76 -2.36 -5.53
N THR A 140 -22.85 -1.79 -6.07
CA THR A 140 -24.16 -2.45 -6.21
C THR A 140 -24.39 -3.13 -7.55
N ALA A 141 -23.54 -2.85 -8.55
CA ALA A 141 -23.77 -3.31 -9.91
C ALA A 141 -23.52 -4.81 -10.07
N GLU A 142 -24.09 -5.38 -11.13
CA GLU A 142 -23.76 -6.74 -11.55
C GLU A 142 -22.25 -6.87 -11.81
N ARG A 143 -21.70 -8.04 -11.47
CA ARG A 143 -20.27 -8.31 -11.63
C ARG A 143 -19.89 -8.23 -13.11
N LYS A 144 -19.04 -7.26 -13.44
CA LYS A 144 -18.51 -7.06 -14.77
C LYS A 144 -17.13 -7.71 -14.90
N ALA A 145 -16.94 -8.50 -15.96
CA ALA A 145 -15.61 -8.97 -16.34
C ALA A 145 -14.81 -7.81 -16.99
N TYR A 146 -13.53 -7.71 -16.66
CA TYR A 146 -12.60 -6.74 -17.24
C TYR A 146 -11.56 -7.45 -18.09
N SER A 147 -11.13 -6.82 -19.17
CA SER A 147 -9.98 -7.33 -19.93
C SER A 147 -8.67 -7.06 -19.20
N THR A 148 -7.64 -7.86 -19.50
CA THR A 148 -6.27 -7.65 -19.04
C THR A 148 -5.80 -6.22 -19.31
N ASP A 149 -6.03 -5.70 -20.53
CA ASP A 149 -5.64 -4.34 -20.91
C ASP A 149 -6.35 -3.26 -20.10
N GLN A 150 -7.63 -3.47 -19.74
CA GLN A 150 -8.38 -2.54 -18.90
C GLN A 150 -7.78 -2.48 -17.49
N ALA A 151 -7.45 -3.63 -16.90
CA ALA A 151 -6.82 -3.71 -15.59
C ALA A 151 -5.42 -3.07 -15.59
N ILE A 152 -4.57 -3.42 -16.57
CA ILE A 152 -3.23 -2.82 -16.71
C ILE A 152 -3.33 -1.31 -16.84
N ARG A 153 -4.18 -0.81 -17.74
CA ARG A 153 -4.33 0.62 -17.99
C ARG A 153 -4.74 1.36 -16.72
N LEU A 154 -5.74 0.86 -16.00
CA LEU A 154 -6.24 1.52 -14.79
C LEU A 154 -5.18 1.57 -13.68
N VAL A 155 -4.47 0.46 -13.46
CA VAL A 155 -3.41 0.40 -12.43
C VAL A 155 -2.25 1.32 -12.80
N CYS A 156 -1.83 1.33 -14.07
CA CYS A 156 -0.79 2.26 -14.54
C CYS A 156 -1.21 3.71 -14.37
N GLU A 157 -2.44 4.07 -14.70
CA GLU A 157 -2.98 5.42 -14.48
C GLU A 157 -3.02 5.81 -13.00
N GLY A 158 -3.31 4.85 -12.12
CA GLY A 158 -3.25 5.03 -10.67
C GLY A 158 -1.83 5.30 -10.17
N ILE A 159 -0.84 4.55 -10.66
CA ILE A 159 0.58 4.76 -10.38
C ILE A 159 1.05 6.12 -10.92
N ASP A 160 0.71 6.45 -12.17
CA ASP A 160 1.02 7.74 -12.80
C ASP A 160 0.44 8.91 -11.99
N ARG A 161 -0.75 8.73 -11.42
CA ARG A 161 -1.39 9.72 -10.54
C ARG A 161 -0.61 9.90 -9.23
N CYS A 162 -0.18 8.81 -8.59
CA CYS A 162 0.64 8.86 -7.38
C CYS A 162 1.93 9.65 -7.62
N LEU A 163 2.63 9.37 -8.73
CA LEU A 163 3.82 10.10 -9.16
C LEU A 163 3.56 11.60 -9.31
N ARG A 164 2.50 11.99 -10.04
CA ARG A 164 2.15 13.41 -10.25
C ARG A 164 1.79 14.13 -8.95
N ARG A 165 1.00 13.50 -8.06
CA ARG A 165 0.55 14.11 -6.80
C ARG A 165 1.70 14.40 -5.84
N LYS A 166 2.81 13.67 -5.96
CA LYS A 166 3.99 13.83 -5.11
C LYS A 166 5.21 14.35 -5.87
N ALA A 167 5.01 15.13 -6.94
CA ALA A 167 6.10 15.73 -7.72
C ALA A 167 6.71 17.01 -7.10
N GLY A 168 6.30 17.40 -5.90
CA GLY A 168 6.75 18.63 -5.24
C GLY A 168 8.17 18.54 -4.64
N PRO A 169 8.86 19.67 -4.42
CA PRO A 169 10.24 19.70 -3.94
C PRO A 169 10.46 19.12 -2.55
N ARG A 170 9.40 19.08 -1.70
CA ARG A 170 9.48 18.43 -0.38
C ARG A 170 9.76 16.92 -0.43
N TYR A 171 9.63 16.32 -1.60
CA TYR A 171 9.85 14.90 -1.85
C TYR A 171 11.18 14.61 -2.55
N ALA A 172 12.01 15.63 -2.80
CA ALA A 172 13.32 15.45 -3.40
C ALA A 172 14.20 14.52 -2.55
N ASP A 173 14.98 13.68 -3.22
CA ASP A 173 15.94 12.74 -2.62
C ASP A 173 15.36 11.64 -1.71
N LEU A 174 14.03 11.57 -1.56
CA LEU A 174 13.32 10.46 -0.92
C LEU A 174 13.11 9.32 -1.92
N ASP A 175 12.86 8.11 -1.41
CA ASP A 175 12.28 7.04 -2.22
C ASP A 175 10.74 7.13 -2.18
N LEU A 176 10.07 6.69 -3.24
CA LEU A 176 8.63 6.51 -3.27
C LEU A 176 8.29 5.03 -3.29
N LEU A 177 7.42 4.61 -2.38
CA LEU A 177 6.80 3.30 -2.38
C LEU A 177 5.32 3.42 -2.73
N ILE A 178 4.91 2.74 -3.80
CA ILE A 178 3.53 2.69 -4.27
C ILE A 178 3.00 1.26 -4.11
N GLU A 179 2.02 1.06 -3.22
CA GLU A 179 1.23 -0.17 -3.25
C GLU A 179 0.22 -0.11 -4.39
N ALA A 180 0.11 -1.18 -5.17
CA ALA A 180 -0.82 -1.31 -6.29
C ALA A 180 -1.45 -2.71 -6.30
N PRO A 181 -2.66 -2.90 -6.88
CA PRO A 181 -3.31 -4.20 -6.91
C PRO A 181 -2.71 -5.10 -8.00
N LEU A 182 -1.45 -5.50 -7.80
CA LEU A 182 -0.70 -6.35 -8.74
C LEU A 182 -1.15 -7.82 -8.72
N ASN A 183 -1.94 -8.23 -7.72
CA ASN A 183 -2.54 -9.56 -7.63
C ASN A 183 -3.68 -9.79 -8.64
N LEU A 184 -4.14 -8.75 -9.33
CA LEU A 184 -5.22 -8.85 -10.33
C LEU A 184 -4.83 -9.63 -11.59
N LEU A 185 -3.53 -9.69 -11.89
CA LEU A 185 -2.99 -10.29 -13.12
C LEU A 185 -1.70 -11.06 -12.83
N PRO A 186 -1.33 -12.03 -13.69
CA PRO A 186 -0.02 -12.69 -13.62
C PRO A 186 1.15 -11.70 -13.71
N ARG A 187 2.31 -12.08 -13.13
CA ARG A 187 3.51 -11.22 -13.06
C ARG A 187 4.01 -10.77 -14.44
N GLU A 188 3.85 -11.63 -15.44
CA GLU A 188 4.26 -11.39 -16.82
C GLU A 188 3.48 -10.22 -17.45
N ALA A 189 2.22 -10.03 -17.06
CA ALA A 189 1.39 -8.94 -17.57
C ALA A 189 1.92 -7.57 -17.13
N TRP A 190 2.47 -7.47 -15.92
CA TRP A 190 3.05 -6.23 -15.40
C TRP A 190 4.40 -5.89 -16.03
N THR A 191 5.16 -6.91 -16.45
CA THR A 191 6.45 -6.71 -17.13
C THR A 191 6.27 -5.92 -18.43
N ALA A 192 5.19 -6.17 -19.17
CA ALA A 192 4.87 -5.42 -20.40
C ALA A 192 4.55 -3.93 -20.15
N ALA A 193 4.14 -3.57 -18.92
CA ALA A 193 3.82 -2.19 -18.55
C ALA A 193 5.04 -1.39 -18.04
N LEU A 194 6.15 -2.06 -17.69
CA LEU A 194 7.33 -1.42 -17.09
C LEU A 194 7.88 -0.25 -17.92
N PRO A 195 8.09 -0.34 -19.25
CA PRO A 195 8.68 0.76 -20.01
C PRO A 195 7.88 2.06 -19.93
N ARG A 196 6.54 1.94 -19.85
CA ARG A 196 5.64 3.07 -19.67
C ARG A 196 5.79 3.66 -18.26
N LEU A 197 5.77 2.83 -17.23
CA LEU A 197 5.87 3.27 -15.84
C LEU A 197 7.22 3.93 -15.55
N GLU A 198 8.32 3.36 -16.07
CA GLU A 198 9.65 3.94 -16.00
C GLU A 198 9.69 5.32 -16.68
N ALA A 199 9.05 5.47 -17.84
CA ALA A 199 8.97 6.76 -18.53
C ALA A 199 8.28 7.81 -17.67
N SER A 200 7.18 7.46 -16.99
CA SER A 200 6.50 8.36 -16.04
C SER A 200 7.33 8.67 -14.81
N ALA A 201 8.08 7.70 -14.27
CA ALA A 201 8.85 7.87 -13.03
C ALA A 201 10.13 8.68 -13.23
N ARG A 202 10.76 8.64 -14.42
CA ARG A 202 12.01 9.33 -14.75
C ARG A 202 12.01 10.82 -14.37
N SER A 203 10.91 11.53 -14.59
CA SER A 203 10.79 12.96 -14.28
C SER A 203 10.41 13.28 -12.84
N SER A 204 10.17 12.28 -12.00
CA SER A 204 9.80 12.50 -10.59
C SER A 204 11.01 12.97 -9.77
N PRO A 205 10.80 13.71 -8.66
CA PRO A 205 11.88 14.18 -7.79
C PRO A 205 12.47 13.10 -6.87
N PHE A 206 11.83 11.93 -6.80
CA PHE A 206 12.27 10.82 -5.97
C PHE A 206 13.58 10.24 -6.48
N ARG A 207 14.41 9.72 -5.56
CA ARG A 207 15.64 9.00 -5.89
C ARG A 207 15.30 7.66 -6.56
N GLU A 208 14.53 6.83 -5.86
CA GLU A 208 14.01 5.57 -6.38
C GLU A 208 12.49 5.53 -6.32
N VAL A 209 11.87 4.75 -7.20
CA VAL A 209 10.42 4.49 -7.16
C VAL A 209 10.17 3.00 -7.21
N HIS A 210 9.54 2.48 -6.17
CA HIS A 210 9.19 1.07 -6.00
C HIS A 210 7.68 0.88 -6.08
N VAL A 211 7.25 -0.17 -6.77
CA VAL A 211 5.84 -0.59 -6.83
C VAL A 211 5.73 -1.98 -6.23
N VAL A 212 4.79 -2.18 -5.30
CA VAL A 212 4.56 -3.46 -4.62
C VAL A 212 3.10 -3.86 -4.66
N GLY A 213 2.85 -5.17 -4.68
CA GLY A 213 1.54 -5.77 -4.66
C GLY A 213 0.94 -5.89 -3.27
N ASP A 214 -0.38 -6.10 -3.23
CA ASP A 214 -1.18 -6.49 -2.07
C ASP A 214 -0.73 -7.87 -1.49
N PRO A 215 -0.90 -8.14 -0.18
CA PRO A 215 -0.37 -9.33 0.50
C PRO A 215 -0.96 -10.67 0.06
N GLU A 216 -2.05 -10.68 -0.71
CA GLU A 216 -2.60 -11.94 -1.23
C GLU A 216 -1.62 -12.70 -2.13
N CYS A 217 -0.58 -12.02 -2.64
CA CYS A 217 0.57 -12.67 -3.26
C CYS A 217 1.56 -13.14 -2.19
N ASN A 218 1.73 -14.46 -2.02
CA ASN A 218 2.79 -15.03 -1.18
C ASN A 218 3.80 -15.82 -2.05
N PRO A 219 5.05 -15.34 -2.23
CA PRO A 219 5.60 -14.10 -1.68
C PRO A 219 5.08 -12.84 -2.41
N PRO A 220 5.11 -11.66 -1.74
CA PRO A 220 4.73 -10.40 -2.35
C PRO A 220 5.55 -10.14 -3.62
N PHE A 221 4.90 -9.59 -4.63
CA PHE A 221 5.53 -9.19 -5.89
C PHE A 221 5.72 -7.69 -5.92
N GLY A 222 6.87 -7.23 -6.40
CA GLY A 222 7.14 -5.82 -6.61
C GLY A 222 8.28 -5.62 -7.59
N PHE A 223 8.47 -4.38 -8.04
CA PHE A 223 9.50 -3.98 -8.98
C PHE A 223 9.88 -2.51 -8.78
N GLN A 224 11.09 -2.15 -9.22
CA GLN A 224 11.58 -0.77 -9.22
C GLN A 224 11.38 -0.16 -10.61
N ILE A 225 10.86 1.08 -10.70
CA ILE A 225 10.63 1.81 -11.95
C ILE A 225 11.47 3.10 -12.06
N LYS A 226 12.26 3.42 -11.03
CA LYS A 226 13.31 4.44 -11.05
C LYS A 226 14.40 4.06 -10.07
#